data_AF-A0A1F6N345-F1
#
_entry.id   AF-A0A1F6N345-F1
#
_cell.length_a   1.000
_cell.length_b   1.000
_cell.length_c   1.000
_cell.angle_alpha   90.00
_cell.angle_beta   90.00
_cell.angle_gamma   90.00
#
_symmetry.space_group_name_H-M   'P 1'
#
loop_
_entity.id
_entity.type
_entity.pdbx_description
1 polymer ?
#
loop_
_entity_poly.entity_id
_entity_poly.type
_entity_poly.pdbx_seq_one_letter_code
_entity_poly.pdbx_strand_id
1 'polypeptide(L)' 'MNAQLQNALRELKALKARGVPSGTVVEKAKNKTSWNGDLADGGTWKLIKHGEDSYTTNTRQN' A
#
# COMPACT_ATOMS: atom_id res chain seq x y z
N MET A 1 10.33 -9.96 -6.98
CA MET A 1 9.96 -8.63 -6.45
C MET A 1 9.02 -7.98 -7.47
N ASN A 2 7.74 -7.93 -7.16
CA ASN A 2 6.69 -7.50 -8.09
C ASN A 2 6.73 -5.98 -8.36
N ALA A 3 6.70 -5.59 -9.65
CA ALA A 3 6.80 -4.18 -10.06
C ALA A 3 5.58 -3.33 -9.65
N GLN A 4 4.36 -3.89 -9.68
CA GLN A 4 3.16 -3.20 -9.20
C GLN A 4 3.22 -2.93 -7.69
N LEU A 5 3.67 -3.91 -6.91
CA LEU A 5 3.86 -3.74 -5.47
C LEU A 5 4.89 -2.65 -5.16
N GLN A 6 6.00 -2.63 -5.89
CA GLN A 6 7.03 -1.60 -5.71
C GLN A 6 6.52 -0.21 -6.04
N ASN A 7 5.75 -0.06 -7.12
CA ASN A 7 5.15 1.22 -7.49
C ASN A 7 4.12 1.67 -6.44
N ALA A 8 3.23 0.79 -5.99
CA ALA A 8 2.27 1.06 -4.93
C ALA A 8 2.95 1.53 -3.63
N LEU A 9 4.00 0.84 -3.18
CA LEU A 9 4.74 1.24 -1.98
C LEU A 9 5.52 2.54 -2.18
N ARG A 10 6.02 2.79 -3.39
CA ARG A 10 6.71 4.04 -3.75
C ARG A 10 5.75 5.23 -3.68
N GLU A 11 4.52 5.10 -4.18
CA GLU A 11 3.47 6.12 -4.08
C GLU A 11 3.16 6.44 -2.61
N LEU A 12 2.90 5.41 -1.80
CA LEU A 12 2.63 5.60 -0.37
C LEU A 12 3.80 6.28 0.36
N LYS A 13 5.04 5.91 0.02
CA LYS A 13 6.23 6.55 0.58
C LYS A 13 6.36 8.02 0.15
N ALA A 14 6.07 8.33 -1.11
CA ALA A 14 6.07 9.71 -1.60
C ALA A 14 5.03 10.58 -0.88
N LEU A 15 3.88 10.00 -0.53
CA LEU A 15 2.81 10.64 0.24
C LEU A 15 3.06 10.66 1.76
N LYS A 16 4.24 10.22 2.23
CA LYS A 16 4.59 10.14 3.66
C LYS A 16 3.56 9.34 4.47
N ALA A 17 3.01 8.28 3.88
CA ALA A 17 2.09 7.36 4.54
C ALA A 17 2.75 6.72 5.77
N ARG A 18 2.03 6.71 6.90
CA ARG A 18 2.47 6.10 8.16
C ARG A 18 1.96 4.68 8.26
N GLY A 19 2.76 3.79 8.86
CA GLY A 19 2.37 2.38 9.09
C GLY A 19 2.30 1.51 7.83
N VAL A 20 2.93 1.93 6.72
CA VAL A 20 2.97 1.13 5.48
C VAL A 20 3.78 -0.16 5.73
N PRO A 21 3.19 -1.35 5.47
CA PRO A 21 3.90 -2.61 5.62
C PRO A 21 5.07 -2.71 4.62
N SER A 22 6.10 -3.50 4.95
CA SER A 22 7.17 -3.77 4.01
C SER A 22 6.68 -4.60 2.83
N GLY A 23 7.34 -4.47 1.66
CA GLY A 23 6.99 -5.24 0.47
C GLY A 23 6.99 -6.75 0.72
N THR A 24 7.91 -7.26 1.54
CA THR A 24 7.94 -8.69 1.90
C THR A 24 6.70 -9.12 2.70
N VAL A 25 6.19 -8.27 3.61
CA VAL A 25 4.96 -8.58 4.36
C VAL A 25 3.76 -8.61 3.42
N VAL A 26 3.67 -7.65 2.50
CA VAL A 26 2.58 -7.58 1.52
C VAL A 26 2.64 -8.75 0.53
N GLU A 27 3.82 -9.10 0.03
CA GLU A 27 4.04 -10.20 -0.92
C GLU A 27 3.67 -11.55 -0.31
N LYS A 28 4.02 -11.80 0.97
CA LYS A 28 3.68 -13.04 1.68
C LYS A 28 2.24 -13.12 2.20
N ALA A 29 1.50 -12.01 2.21
CA ALA A 29 0.14 -12.01 2.70
C ALA A 29 -0.82 -12.77 1.77
N LYS A 30 -1.93 -13.24 2.33
CA LYS A 30 -3.00 -13.88 1.54
C LYS A 30 -3.63 -12.89 0.57
N ASN A 31 -4.15 -13.40 -0.55
CA ASN A 31 -4.95 -12.59 -1.47
C ASN A 31 -6.15 -11.98 -0.73
N LYS A 32 -6.58 -10.79 -1.15
CA LYS A 32 -7.60 -9.94 -0.52
C LYS A 32 -7.21 -9.32 0.82
N THR A 33 -5.96 -9.45 1.26
CA THR A 33 -5.46 -8.70 2.42
C THR A 33 -5.42 -7.21 2.08
N SER A 34 -5.86 -6.39 3.02
CA SER A 34 -5.79 -4.94 2.89
C SER A 34 -5.12 -4.31 4.10
N TRP A 35 -4.36 -3.26 3.85
CA TRP A 35 -3.72 -2.41 4.84
C TRP A 35 -4.20 -0.99 4.66
N ASN A 36 -4.25 -0.23 5.73
CA ASN A 36 -4.66 1.15 5.73
C ASN A 36 -3.99 1.92 6.85
N GLY A 37 -3.98 3.23 6.73
CA GLY A 37 -3.45 4.13 7.74
C GLY A 37 -3.56 5.59 7.32
N ASP A 38 -2.83 6.45 8.03
CA ASP A 38 -2.88 7.89 7.84
C ASP A 38 -1.70 8.41 7.02
N LEU A 39 -1.95 9.46 6.24
CA LEU A 39 -0.94 10.27 5.57
C LEU A 39 -0.46 11.39 6.51
N ALA A 40 0.71 11.96 6.24
CA ALA A 40 1.26 13.03 7.07
C ALA A 40 0.46 14.34 7.00
N ASP A 41 -0.35 14.52 5.95
CA ASP A 41 -1.23 15.68 5.72
C ASP A 41 -2.62 15.52 6.36
N GLY A 42 -2.86 14.43 7.09
CA GLY A 42 -4.18 14.12 7.67
C GLY A 42 -5.13 13.39 6.71
N GLY A 43 -4.69 13.06 5.50
CA GLY A 43 -5.38 12.12 4.61
C GLY A 43 -5.28 10.66 5.07
N THR A 44 -5.89 9.75 4.32
CA THR A 44 -5.84 8.30 4.58
C THR A 44 -5.33 7.55 3.36
N TRP A 45 -4.75 6.38 3.59
CA TRP A 45 -4.31 5.47 2.54
C TRP A 45 -4.83 4.06 2.78
N LYS A 46 -4.97 3.31 1.68
CA LYS A 46 -5.32 1.90 1.68
C LYS A 46 -4.54 1.17 0.57
N LEU A 47 -3.94 0.05 0.92
CA LEU A 47 -3.30 -0.89 0.00
C LEU A 47 -4.10 -2.19 0.02
N ILE A 48 -4.44 -2.75 -1.14
CA ILE A 48 -5.18 -4.01 -1.27
C ILE A 48 -4.40 -4.96 -2.18
N LYS A 49 -4.16 -6.18 -1.71
CA LYS A 49 -3.64 -7.27 -2.54
C LYS A 49 -4.81 -8.01 -3.19
N HIS A 50 -4.91 -8.01 -4.52
CA HIS A 50 -5.97 -8.72 -5.24
C HIS A 50 -5.54 -10.14 -5.66
N GLY A 51 -4.27 -10.32 -6.02
CA GLY A 51 -3.65 -11.59 -6.41
C GLY A 51 -2.15 -11.59 -6.10
N GLU A 52 -1.41 -12.59 -6.58
CA GLU A 52 0.06 -12.63 -6.39
C GLU A 52 0.74 -11.40 -6.98
N ASP A 53 0.23 -10.91 -8.11
CA ASP A 53 0.84 -9.82 -8.86
C ASP A 53 -0.06 -8.59 -9.07
N SER A 54 -1.15 -8.46 -8.30
CA SER A 54 -2.12 -7.38 -8.46
C SER A 54 -2.36 -6.63 -7.15
N TYR A 55 -2.12 -5.32 -7.18
CA TYR A 55 -2.19 -4.43 -6.02
C TYR A 55 -2.93 -3.13 -6.37
N THR A 56 -3.73 -2.63 -5.43
CA THR A 56 -4.41 -1.34 -5.58
C THR A 56 -4.11 -0.44 -4.39
N THR A 57 -3.65 0.77 -4.68
CA THR A 57 -3.47 1.87 -3.73
C THR A 57 -4.63 2.86 -3.89
N ASN A 58 -5.29 3.17 -2.78
CA ASN A 58 -6.26 4.25 -2.71
C ASN A 58 -5.79 5.24 -1.66
N THR A 59 -5.66 6.50 -2.04
CA THR A 59 -5.22 7.58 -1.16
C THR A 59 -6.25 8.70 -1.22
N ARG A 60 -6.70 9.17 -0.06
CA ARG A 60 -7.63 10.28 0.06
C ARG A 60 -6.95 11.37 0.88
N GLN A 61 -6.55 12.43 0.21
CA GLN A 61 -6.01 13.63 0.85
C GLN A 61 -7.17 14.49 1.38
N ASN A 62 -6.89 15.26 2.43
CA ASN A 62 -7.85 16.14 3.10
C ASN A 62 -7.68 17.59 2.63
#